data_AF-A0A833FTA5-F1
#
_entry.id   AF-A0A833FTA5-F1
#
_cell.length_a   1.000
_cell.length_b   1.000
_cell.length_c   1.000
_cell.angle_alpha   90.00
_cell.angle_beta   90.00
_cell.angle_gamma   90.00
#
_symmetry.space_group_name_H-M   'P 1'
#
loop_
_entity.id
_entity.type
_entity.pdbx_description
1 polymer ?
#
loop_
_entity_poly.entity_id
_entity_poly.type
_entity_poly.pdbx_seq_one_letter_code
_entity_poly.pdbx_strand_id
1 'polypeptide(L)'
;AVLTSGVVVSTAVATQSNPQPIILRLADEGNMPRGFLSHLKDAVLIGSCYGDLSAERALCRLHTLSFIEGDGTTVERSVEGWIIGEDGAPGLRGKIVDRAGEVAREAFLSGILSGMSSFLQFDASRSVYPVTPFGQTNALSPKDALAGGLGKGASNALDKLAEFSIKRAEAMQPVIVVNGGRVVDVVFKRGIDLLPDEALHVKLVSDTPSSTPIHSEGSL
;
A
#
# COMPACT_ATOMS: atom_id res chain seq x y z
N ALA A 1 8.89 22.40 -0.91
CA ALA A 1 8.14 21.75 0.19
C ALA A 1 8.89 20.51 0.67
N VAL A 2 8.63 20.01 1.88
CA VAL A 2 9.20 18.76 2.40
C VAL A 2 8.06 17.76 2.60
N LEU A 3 8.23 16.56 2.08
CA LEU A 3 7.30 15.46 2.29
C LEU A 3 7.43 14.94 3.72
N THR A 4 6.43 15.16 4.56
CA THR A 4 6.47 14.76 5.99
C THR A 4 6.17 13.27 6.15
N SER A 5 5.24 12.75 5.36
CA SER A 5 4.84 11.34 5.38
C SER A 5 5.46 10.57 4.21
N GLY A 6 6.10 9.42 4.48
CA GLY A 6 6.33 8.43 3.43
C GLY A 6 5.00 7.88 2.92
N VAL A 7 4.95 7.43 1.66
CA VAL A 7 3.75 6.85 1.06
C VAL A 7 4.07 5.57 0.33
N VAL A 8 3.21 4.58 0.50
CA VAL A 8 3.23 3.33 -0.28
C VAL A 8 1.98 3.31 -1.13
N VAL A 9 2.14 3.41 -2.45
CA VAL A 9 1.02 3.42 -3.39
C VAL A 9 0.99 2.14 -4.21
N SER A 10 -0.18 1.52 -4.34
CA SER A 10 -0.36 0.43 -5.31
C SER A 10 -0.41 1.02 -6.73
N THR A 11 0.12 0.27 -7.70
CA THR A 11 0.09 0.63 -9.12
C THR A 11 -1.16 0.10 -9.84
N ALA A 12 -2.11 -0.45 -9.10
CA ALA A 12 -3.31 -0.99 -9.72
C ALA A 12 -4.29 0.09 -10.15
N VAL A 13 -5.01 -0.22 -11.23
CA VAL A 13 -6.02 0.68 -11.80
C VAL A 13 -7.10 1.03 -10.77
N ALA A 14 -7.48 0.08 -9.91
CA ALA A 14 -8.45 0.31 -8.83
C ALA A 14 -7.97 1.33 -7.77
N THR A 15 -6.66 1.55 -7.61
CA THR A 15 -6.12 2.53 -6.66
C THR A 15 -6.29 3.98 -7.15
N GLN A 16 -6.60 4.18 -8.44
CA GLN A 16 -6.93 5.51 -8.96
C GLN A 16 -8.22 6.07 -8.36
N SER A 17 -9.18 5.21 -7.98
CA SER A 17 -10.42 5.64 -7.32
C SER A 17 -10.28 5.78 -5.80
N ASN A 18 -9.25 5.16 -5.20
CA ASN A 18 -8.95 5.28 -3.78
C ASN A 18 -7.45 5.60 -3.57
N PRO A 19 -7.03 6.85 -3.83
CA PRO A 19 -5.65 7.27 -3.70
C PRO A 19 -5.23 7.37 -2.23
N GLN A 20 -3.96 7.12 -1.96
CA GLN A 20 -3.40 7.17 -0.59
C GLN A 20 -3.10 8.61 -0.18
N PRO A 21 -3.45 9.04 1.05
CA PRO A 21 -3.20 10.39 1.50
C PRO A 21 -1.70 10.64 1.73
N ILE A 22 -1.25 11.87 1.48
CA ILE A 22 0.09 12.35 1.79
C ILE A 22 0.05 13.72 2.46
N ILE A 23 1.05 13.97 3.30
CA ILE A 23 1.21 15.22 4.03
C ILE A 23 2.57 15.81 3.68
N LEU A 24 2.56 17.08 3.29
CA LEU A 24 3.76 17.87 3.03
C LEU A 24 3.74 19.11 3.91
N ARG A 25 4.93 19.59 4.29
CA ARG A 25 5.11 20.89 4.93
C ARG A 25 5.79 21.84 3.96
N LEU A 26 5.26 23.04 3.79
CA LEU A 26 5.94 24.09 3.03
C LEU A 26 7.16 24.56 3.84
N ALA A 27 8.34 24.42 3.25
CA ALA A 27 9.60 24.86 3.86
C ALA A 27 9.94 26.32 3.56
N ASP A 28 9.23 26.92 2.61
CA ASP A 28 9.50 28.26 2.10
C ASP A 28 8.18 29.04 1.92
N GLU A 29 8.31 30.35 1.86
CA GLU A 29 7.25 31.35 1.70
C GLU A 29 6.62 31.34 0.30
N GLY A 30 7.10 30.48 -0.60
CA GLY A 30 6.54 30.33 -1.94
C GLY A 30 6.94 31.47 -2.88
N ASN A 31 7.11 31.13 -4.15
CA ASN A 31 7.50 32.09 -5.18
C ASN A 31 6.25 32.57 -5.93
N MET A 32 5.76 33.77 -5.62
CA MET A 32 4.67 34.38 -6.40
C MET A 32 5.21 35.15 -7.61
N PRO A 33 4.42 35.26 -8.70
CA PRO A 33 4.77 36.08 -9.83
C PRO A 33 5.15 37.51 -9.39
N ARG A 34 6.27 38.03 -9.91
CA ARG A 34 6.90 39.32 -9.54
C ARG A 34 7.69 39.36 -8.22
N GLY A 35 7.99 38.21 -7.61
CA GLY A 35 8.89 38.13 -6.45
C GLY A 35 8.24 38.55 -5.13
N PHE A 36 6.90 38.59 -5.08
CA PHE A 36 6.19 38.66 -3.82
C PHE A 36 6.34 37.32 -3.09
N LEU A 37 6.67 37.39 -1.80
CA LEU A 37 6.69 36.24 -0.91
C LEU A 37 5.31 36.12 -0.25
N SER A 38 4.85 34.89 -0.04
CA SER A 38 3.61 34.63 0.70
C SER A 38 3.91 34.13 2.11
N HIS A 39 3.06 34.40 3.09
CA HIS A 39 3.27 33.90 4.45
C HIS A 39 2.85 32.42 4.60
N LEU A 40 3.29 31.56 3.67
CA LEU A 40 2.94 30.14 3.63
C LEU A 40 4.01 29.22 4.25
N LYS A 41 5.01 29.80 4.92
CA LYS A 41 6.03 29.02 5.62
C LYS A 41 5.40 28.17 6.71
N ASP A 42 5.85 26.91 6.81
CA ASP A 42 5.32 25.89 7.73
C ASP A 42 3.85 25.50 7.52
N ALA A 43 3.22 25.95 6.43
CA ALA A 43 1.89 25.48 6.06
C ALA A 43 1.90 23.97 5.75
N VAL A 44 0.81 23.31 6.10
CA VAL A 44 0.57 21.89 5.86
C VAL A 44 -0.26 21.72 4.60
N LEU A 45 0.25 20.93 3.67
CA LEU A 45 -0.44 20.51 2.46
C LEU A 45 -0.85 19.06 2.59
N ILE A 46 -2.11 18.79 2.28
CA ILE A 46 -2.67 17.44 2.19
C ILE A 46 -3.00 17.16 0.74
N GLY A 47 -2.54 16.01 0.27
CA GLY A 47 -2.80 15.50 -1.05
C GLY A 47 -3.15 14.03 -1.04
N SER A 48 -3.42 13.49 -2.21
CA SER A 48 -3.58 12.06 -2.42
C SER A 48 -2.77 11.60 -3.63
N CYS A 49 -2.24 10.39 -3.54
CA CYS A 49 -1.35 9.82 -4.55
C CYS A 49 -1.82 8.44 -5.01
N TYR A 50 -1.53 8.12 -6.25
CA TYR A 50 -1.65 6.77 -6.80
C TYR A 50 -0.36 6.42 -7.55
N GLY A 51 -0.08 5.12 -7.67
CA GLY A 51 1.12 4.66 -8.36
C GLY A 51 0.89 4.52 -9.85
N ASP A 52 1.86 4.95 -10.66
CA ASP A 52 2.00 4.58 -12.05
C ASP A 52 3.26 3.72 -12.22
N LEU A 53 3.06 2.46 -12.58
CA LEU A 53 4.14 1.49 -12.78
C LEU A 53 5.01 1.87 -13.99
N SER A 54 4.42 2.42 -15.04
CA SER A 54 5.13 2.76 -16.28
C SER A 54 6.13 3.89 -16.04
N ALA A 55 5.75 4.87 -15.23
CA ALA A 55 6.60 6.01 -14.88
C ALA A 55 7.50 5.77 -13.66
N GLU A 56 7.34 4.63 -12.97
CA GLU A 56 7.94 4.32 -11.65
C GLU A 56 7.71 5.43 -10.62
N ARG A 57 6.53 6.05 -10.67
CA ARG A 57 6.22 7.28 -9.93
C ARG A 57 4.88 7.21 -9.22
N ALA A 58 4.84 7.84 -8.03
CA ALA A 58 3.61 8.17 -7.35
C ALA A 58 3.12 9.53 -7.86
N LEU A 59 2.01 9.53 -8.61
CA LEU A 59 1.37 10.74 -9.10
C LEU A 59 0.45 11.28 -8.01
N CYS A 60 0.74 12.49 -7.55
CA CYS A 60 0.08 13.09 -6.41
C CYS A 60 -0.68 14.36 -6.80
N ARG A 61 -1.89 14.50 -6.27
CA ARG A 61 -2.71 15.71 -6.38
C ARG A 61 -2.93 16.31 -5.00
N LEU A 62 -2.89 17.63 -4.95
CA LEU A 62 -3.16 18.40 -3.73
C LEU A 62 -4.65 18.69 -3.64
N HIS A 63 -5.18 18.75 -2.41
CA HIS A 63 -6.59 19.02 -2.14
C HIS A 63 -6.80 20.10 -1.09
N THR A 64 -5.95 20.12 -0.05
CA THR A 64 -6.10 21.02 1.09
C THR A 64 -4.77 21.66 1.47
N LEU A 65 -4.80 22.96 1.73
CA LEU A 65 -3.72 23.75 2.32
C LEU A 65 -4.23 24.31 3.65
N SER A 66 -3.46 24.12 4.72
CA SER A 66 -3.74 24.69 6.03
C SER A 66 -2.52 25.45 6.52
N PHE A 67 -2.72 26.69 6.98
CA PHE A 67 -1.68 27.52 7.56
C PHE A 67 -2.23 28.29 8.75
N ILE A 68 -1.32 28.78 9.59
CA ILE A 68 -1.64 29.60 10.76
C ILE A 68 -1.12 31.00 10.46
N GLU A 69 -1.99 32.00 10.52
CA GLU A 69 -1.63 33.40 10.34
C GLU A 69 -0.94 33.94 11.60
N GLY A 70 -0.24 35.08 11.49
CA GLY A 70 0.49 35.67 12.62
C GLY A 70 -0.36 35.99 13.87
N ASP A 71 -1.68 36.09 13.72
CA ASP A 71 -2.65 36.30 14.81
C ASP A 71 -3.12 35.00 15.49
N GLY A 72 -2.65 33.84 15.01
CA GLY A 72 -3.04 32.52 15.51
C GLY A 72 -4.31 31.94 14.89
N THR A 73 -4.92 32.63 13.92
CA THR A 73 -6.07 32.09 13.18
C THR A 73 -5.61 30.97 12.23
N THR A 74 -6.35 29.87 12.23
CA THR A 74 -6.10 28.75 11.31
C THR A 74 -6.94 28.95 10.06
N VAL A 75 -6.27 29.02 8.91
CA VAL A 75 -6.91 29.17 7.61
C VAL A 75 -6.77 27.86 6.85
N GLU A 76 -7.89 27.32 6.38
CA GLU A 76 -7.93 26.12 5.54
C GLU A 76 -8.49 26.47 4.16
N ARG A 77 -7.78 26.07 3.11
CA ARG A 77 -8.14 26.35 1.72
C ARG A 77 -8.13 25.07 0.91
N SER A 78 -9.16 24.91 0.08
CA SER A 78 -9.14 23.89 -0.96
C SER A 78 -8.20 24.34 -2.07
N VAL A 79 -7.24 23.49 -2.41
CA VAL A 79 -6.22 23.77 -3.41
C VAL A 79 -6.19 22.65 -4.43
N GLU A 80 -5.93 23.00 -5.69
CA GLU A 80 -5.70 22.01 -6.74
C GLU A 80 -4.28 22.21 -7.28
N GLY A 81 -3.51 21.14 -7.36
CA GLY A 81 -2.14 21.18 -7.83
C GLY A 81 -1.50 19.81 -7.90
N TRP A 82 -0.25 19.77 -8.33
CA TRP A 82 0.55 18.55 -8.41
C TRP A 82 1.93 18.78 -7.82
N ILE A 83 2.64 17.68 -7.62
CA ILE A 83 3.98 17.68 -7.05
C ILE A 83 4.99 17.35 -8.15
N ILE A 84 6.11 18.05 -8.12
CA ILE A 84 7.29 17.80 -8.94
C ILE A 84 8.36 17.20 -8.03
N GLY A 85 8.90 16.05 -8.44
CA GLY A 85 9.95 15.37 -7.71
C GLY A 85 11.29 16.12 -7.75
N GLU A 86 12.24 15.64 -6.95
CA GLU A 86 13.63 16.14 -6.91
C GLU A 86 14.34 16.12 -8.27
N ASP A 87 13.83 15.30 -9.20
CA ASP A 87 14.32 15.14 -10.56
C ASP A 87 13.67 16.09 -11.58
N GLY A 88 12.80 17.02 -11.13
CA GLY A 88 12.11 17.98 -11.99
C GLY A 88 10.97 17.36 -12.82
N ALA A 89 10.64 16.07 -12.60
CA ALA A 89 9.55 15.39 -13.28
C ALA A 89 8.26 15.43 -12.43
N PRO A 90 7.07 15.40 -13.06
CA PRO A 90 5.82 15.32 -12.32
C PRO A 90 5.72 13.99 -11.57
N GLY A 91 5.29 14.06 -10.31
CA GLY A 91 5.18 12.93 -9.40
C GLY A 91 6.46 12.61 -8.65
N LEU A 92 6.34 11.72 -7.68
CA LEU A 92 7.42 11.31 -6.80
C LEU A 92 8.01 9.99 -7.27
N ARG A 93 9.28 10.00 -7.66
CA ARG A 93 9.98 8.74 -7.99
C ARG A 93 10.06 7.85 -6.76
N GLY A 94 9.72 6.57 -6.90
CA GLY A 94 9.75 5.63 -5.78
C GLY A 94 10.39 4.30 -6.16
N LYS A 95 10.67 3.48 -5.14
CA LYS A 95 11.17 2.13 -5.36
C LYS A 95 10.00 1.19 -5.61
N ILE A 96 10.02 0.48 -6.73
CA ILE A 96 9.06 -0.59 -6.99
C ILE A 96 9.43 -1.78 -6.11
N VAL A 97 8.47 -2.22 -5.32
CA VAL A 97 8.55 -3.43 -4.50
C VAL A 97 7.48 -4.38 -5.00
N ASP A 98 7.93 -5.44 -5.66
CA ASP A 98 7.07 -6.54 -6.06
C ASP A 98 7.11 -7.62 -4.97
N ARG A 99 5.96 -7.87 -4.33
CA ARG A 99 5.79 -8.93 -3.32
C ARG A 99 5.33 -10.25 -3.93
N ALA A 100 4.83 -10.22 -5.18
CA ALA A 100 4.34 -11.42 -5.86
C ALA A 100 5.50 -12.39 -6.13
N GLY A 101 6.66 -11.89 -6.56
CA GLY A 101 7.83 -12.73 -6.85
C GLY A 101 8.39 -13.48 -5.64
N GLU A 102 8.41 -12.84 -4.46
CA GLU A 102 8.89 -13.48 -3.22
C GLU A 102 7.95 -14.60 -2.78
N VAL A 103 6.63 -14.33 -2.75
CA VAL A 103 5.61 -15.31 -2.38
C VAL A 103 5.50 -16.43 -3.41
N ALA A 104 5.61 -16.13 -4.70
CA ALA A 104 5.61 -17.14 -5.76
C ALA A 104 6.81 -18.08 -5.64
N ARG A 105 8.01 -17.56 -5.31
CA ARG A 105 9.21 -18.38 -5.10
C ARG A 105 9.05 -19.30 -3.89
N GLU A 106 8.52 -18.79 -2.78
CA GLU A 106 8.23 -19.61 -1.60
C GLU A 106 7.17 -20.69 -1.89
N ALA A 107 6.09 -20.33 -2.57
CA ALA A 107 5.05 -21.26 -2.98
C ALA A 107 5.57 -22.32 -3.96
N PHE A 108 6.45 -21.96 -4.90
CA PHE A 108 7.06 -22.89 -5.84
C PHE A 108 8.01 -23.88 -5.14
N LEU A 109 8.87 -23.40 -4.25
CA LEU A 109 9.76 -24.26 -3.45
C LEU A 109 8.95 -25.24 -2.59
N SER A 110 7.92 -24.74 -1.91
CA SER A 110 6.98 -25.58 -1.15
C SER A 110 6.20 -26.57 -2.03
N GLY A 111 5.76 -26.13 -3.21
CA GLY A 111 5.04 -26.93 -4.21
C GLY A 111 5.88 -28.07 -4.79
N ILE A 112 7.15 -27.83 -5.09
CA ILE A 112 8.10 -28.88 -5.52
C ILE A 112 8.34 -29.87 -4.39
N LEU A 113 8.59 -29.39 -3.17
CA LEU A 113 8.83 -30.27 -2.02
C LEU A 113 7.62 -31.17 -1.74
N SER A 114 6.40 -30.61 -1.77
CA SER A 114 5.16 -31.37 -1.58
C SER A 114 4.85 -32.30 -2.76
N GLY A 115 5.03 -31.84 -4.00
CA GLY A 115 4.81 -32.63 -5.22
C GLY A 115 5.79 -33.81 -5.36
N MET A 116 7.08 -33.59 -5.09
CA MET A 116 8.06 -34.68 -5.02
C MET A 116 7.80 -35.61 -3.84
N SER A 117 7.40 -35.11 -2.68
CA SER A 117 7.07 -35.98 -1.54
C SER A 117 5.89 -36.91 -1.82
N SER A 118 4.86 -36.41 -2.52
CA SER A 118 3.68 -37.19 -2.90
C SER A 118 4.04 -38.22 -3.98
N PHE A 119 4.87 -37.85 -4.96
CA PHE A 119 5.37 -38.77 -5.99
C PHE A 119 6.30 -39.84 -5.41
N LEU A 120 7.22 -39.47 -4.53
CA LEU A 120 8.12 -40.41 -3.85
C LEU A 120 7.35 -41.37 -2.93
N GLN A 121 6.28 -40.92 -2.27
CA GLN A 121 5.39 -41.81 -1.52
C GLN A 121 4.59 -42.76 -2.44
N PHE A 122 4.20 -42.29 -3.63
CA PHE A 122 3.50 -43.09 -4.64
C PHE A 122 4.42 -44.10 -5.35
N ASP A 123 5.69 -43.75 -5.55
CA ASP A 123 6.70 -44.62 -6.18
C ASP A 123 7.30 -45.60 -5.16
N ALA A 124 7.51 -45.18 -3.91
CA ALA A 124 7.90 -46.08 -2.82
C ALA A 124 6.84 -47.14 -2.50
N SER A 125 5.58 -46.95 -2.93
CA SER A 125 4.52 -47.95 -2.81
C SER A 125 4.35 -48.84 -4.06
N ARG A 126 5.14 -48.61 -5.13
CA ARG A 126 5.15 -49.45 -6.36
C ARG A 126 6.22 -50.54 -6.38
N SER A 127 7.04 -50.68 -5.34
CA SER A 127 8.10 -51.70 -5.28
C SER A 127 7.64 -53.12 -4.92
N VAL A 128 6.38 -53.50 -5.17
CA VAL A 128 5.90 -54.88 -4.96
C VAL A 128 5.26 -55.40 -6.24
N TYR A 129 6.11 -55.72 -7.23
CA TYR A 129 5.79 -56.70 -8.25
C TYR A 129 6.30 -58.08 -7.80
N PRO A 130 5.44 -59.10 -7.73
CA PRO A 130 5.83 -60.44 -8.14
C PRO A 130 5.19 -60.72 -9.50
N VAL A 131 6.04 -60.76 -10.53
CA VAL A 131 5.75 -61.47 -11.77
C VAL A 131 5.44 -62.93 -11.43
N THR A 132 4.22 -63.39 -11.71
CA THR A 132 3.87 -64.82 -11.68
C THR A 132 3.57 -65.29 -13.11
N PRO A 133 4.16 -66.42 -13.56
CA PRO A 133 4.13 -66.85 -14.96
C PRO A 133 2.99 -67.84 -15.25
N PHE A 134 1.78 -67.62 -14.73
CA PHE A 134 0.63 -68.47 -15.07
C PHE A 134 -0.61 -67.61 -15.30
N GLY A 135 -1.06 -67.60 -16.56
CA GLY A 135 -2.17 -66.80 -17.03
C GLY A 135 -3.46 -67.09 -16.30
N GLN A 136 -3.95 -66.10 -15.55
CA GLN A 136 -5.35 -65.95 -15.16
C GLN A 136 -5.70 -64.46 -15.32
N THR A 137 -6.89 -64.21 -15.85
CA THR A 137 -7.40 -62.90 -16.25
C THR A 137 -7.47 -61.94 -15.06
N ASN A 138 -6.69 -60.86 -15.09
CA ASN A 138 -6.82 -59.75 -14.15
C ASN A 138 -8.15 -59.02 -14.43
N ALA A 139 -9.19 -59.35 -13.66
CA ALA A 139 -10.21 -58.36 -13.36
C ALA A 139 -9.48 -57.20 -12.68
N LEU A 140 -9.53 -56.00 -13.27
CA LEU A 140 -8.90 -54.80 -12.73
C LEU A 140 -9.18 -54.74 -11.22
N SER A 141 -8.13 -54.92 -10.42
CA SER A 141 -8.25 -54.92 -8.98
C SER A 141 -8.77 -53.55 -8.55
N PRO A 142 -9.67 -53.45 -7.55
CA PRO A 142 -10.06 -52.17 -6.96
C PRO A 142 -8.86 -51.31 -6.54
N LYS A 143 -7.69 -51.93 -6.30
CA LYS A 143 -6.41 -51.27 -6.03
C LYS A 143 -5.85 -50.48 -7.22
N ASP A 144 -5.98 -50.98 -8.45
CA ASP A 144 -5.52 -50.26 -9.66
C ASP A 144 -6.48 -49.14 -10.06
N ALA A 145 -7.79 -49.34 -9.82
CA ALA A 145 -8.80 -48.29 -9.97
C ALA A 145 -8.66 -47.19 -8.89
N LEU A 146 -8.29 -47.55 -7.66
CA LEU A 146 -7.99 -46.61 -6.59
C LEU A 146 -6.68 -45.86 -6.85
N ALA A 147 -5.64 -46.53 -7.36
CA ALA A 147 -4.39 -45.88 -7.77
C ALA A 147 -4.60 -44.94 -8.98
N GLY A 148 -5.42 -45.34 -9.96
CA GLY A 148 -5.82 -44.48 -11.09
C GLY A 148 -6.76 -43.34 -10.69
N GLY A 149 -7.61 -43.55 -9.68
CA GLY A 149 -8.50 -42.55 -9.08
C GLY A 149 -7.75 -41.54 -8.20
N LEU A 150 -6.72 -41.97 -7.48
CA LEU A 150 -5.76 -41.10 -6.80
C LEU A 150 -4.96 -40.28 -7.81
N GLY A 151 -4.55 -40.87 -8.94
CA GLY A 151 -3.84 -40.14 -10.01
C GLY A 151 -4.67 -39.01 -10.63
N LYS A 152 -5.96 -39.24 -10.90
CA LYS A 152 -6.89 -38.20 -11.40
C LYS A 152 -7.39 -37.24 -10.31
N GLY A 153 -7.50 -37.69 -9.06
CA GLY A 153 -7.91 -36.86 -7.92
C GLY A 153 -6.82 -35.92 -7.43
N ALA A 154 -5.56 -36.41 -7.41
CA ALA A 154 -4.39 -35.61 -7.10
C ALA A 154 -4.10 -34.57 -8.18
N SER A 155 -4.25 -34.91 -9.48
CA SER A 155 -4.08 -33.92 -10.56
C SER A 155 -5.08 -32.76 -10.43
N ASN A 156 -6.36 -33.05 -10.22
CA ASN A 156 -7.39 -32.01 -10.03
C ASN A 156 -7.17 -31.17 -8.76
N ALA A 157 -6.66 -31.77 -7.67
CA ALA A 157 -6.35 -31.04 -6.45
C ALA A 157 -5.11 -30.14 -6.61
N LEU A 158 -4.08 -30.61 -7.32
CA LEU A 158 -2.89 -29.84 -7.67
C LEU A 158 -3.23 -28.71 -8.63
N ASP A 159 -4.08 -28.96 -9.64
CA ASP A 159 -4.54 -27.93 -10.58
C ASP A 159 -5.32 -26.83 -9.85
N LYS A 160 -6.22 -27.19 -8.91
CA LYS A 160 -6.93 -26.21 -8.08
C LYS A 160 -6.01 -25.45 -7.13
N LEU A 161 -5.00 -26.10 -6.56
CA LEU A 161 -4.02 -25.45 -5.69
C LEU A 161 -3.13 -24.48 -6.49
N ALA A 162 -2.72 -24.87 -7.70
CA ALA A 162 -2.00 -24.02 -8.63
C ALA A 162 -2.86 -22.83 -9.04
N GLU A 163 -4.12 -23.04 -9.43
CA GLU A 163 -5.05 -21.97 -9.78
C GLU A 163 -5.32 -21.02 -8.60
N PHE A 164 -5.45 -21.54 -7.38
CA PHE A 164 -5.56 -20.72 -6.17
C PHE A 164 -4.29 -19.92 -5.89
N SER A 165 -3.12 -20.53 -6.10
CA SER A 165 -1.82 -19.86 -5.92
C SER A 165 -1.59 -18.79 -6.98
N ILE A 166 -1.98 -19.05 -8.22
CA ILE A 166 -1.96 -18.09 -9.32
C ILE A 166 -2.91 -16.94 -9.01
N LYS A 167 -4.18 -17.20 -8.67
CA LYS A 167 -5.14 -16.16 -8.29
C LYS A 167 -4.67 -15.33 -7.08
N ARG A 168 -4.02 -15.95 -6.10
CA ARG A 168 -3.43 -15.23 -4.96
C ARG A 168 -2.23 -14.38 -5.38
N ALA A 169 -1.38 -14.87 -6.28
CA ALA A 169 -0.25 -14.13 -6.81
C ALA A 169 -0.69 -12.95 -7.70
N GLU A 170 -1.70 -13.14 -8.55
CA GLU A 170 -2.32 -12.09 -9.36
C GLU A 170 -2.98 -10.99 -8.51
N ALA A 171 -3.47 -11.34 -7.32
CA ALA A 171 -3.99 -10.36 -6.36
C ALA A 171 -2.89 -9.53 -5.69
N MET A 172 -1.62 -9.95 -5.75
CA MET A 172 -0.50 -9.18 -5.23
C MET A 172 -0.03 -8.16 -6.27
N GLN A 173 -0.45 -6.92 -6.09
CA GLN A 173 -0.08 -5.83 -6.96
C GLN A 173 1.27 -5.24 -6.54
N PRO A 174 2.14 -4.87 -7.49
CA PRO A 174 3.37 -4.17 -7.15
C PRO A 174 3.03 -2.82 -6.50
N VAL A 175 3.86 -2.43 -5.54
CA VAL A 175 3.72 -1.16 -4.82
C VAL A 175 4.93 -0.29 -5.04
N ILE A 176 4.71 1.02 -5.13
CA ILE A 176 5.76 2.03 -5.20
C ILE A 176 5.90 2.64 -3.81
N VAL A 177 7.10 2.52 -3.24
CA VAL A 177 7.45 3.07 -1.93
C VAL A 177 8.20 4.37 -2.13
N VAL A 178 7.67 5.46 -1.55
CA VAL A 178 8.31 6.77 -1.49
C VAL A 178 8.61 7.09 -0.03
N ASN A 179 9.87 7.37 0.26
CA ASN A 179 10.31 7.75 1.60
C ASN A 179 9.91 9.19 1.93
N GLY A 180 9.60 9.45 3.20
CA GLY A 180 9.42 10.80 3.73
C GLY A 180 10.77 11.53 3.90
N GLY A 181 10.69 12.82 4.22
CA GLY A 181 11.85 13.72 4.39
C GLY A 181 12.38 14.31 3.09
N ARG A 182 11.73 14.04 1.95
CA ARG A 182 12.16 14.46 0.62
C ARG A 182 11.76 15.90 0.32
N VAL A 183 12.65 16.66 -0.32
CA VAL A 183 12.36 18.03 -0.76
C VAL A 183 11.76 17.98 -2.16
N VAL A 184 10.58 18.55 -2.32
CA VAL A 184 9.79 18.44 -3.55
C VAL A 184 9.19 19.80 -3.89
N ASP A 185 8.94 20.03 -5.17
CA ASP A 185 8.31 21.25 -5.63
C ASP A 185 6.80 21.06 -5.78
N VAL A 186 6.05 22.08 -5.41
CA VAL A 186 4.58 22.05 -5.37
C VAL A 186 4.10 23.09 -6.36
N VAL A 187 3.29 22.66 -7.33
CA VAL A 187 2.74 23.55 -8.35
C VAL A 187 1.23 23.62 -8.19
N PHE A 188 0.75 24.82 -7.92
CA PHE A 188 -0.67 25.10 -7.84
C PHE A 188 -1.24 25.35 -9.24
N LYS A 189 -2.36 24.69 -9.56
CA LYS A 189 -3.05 24.82 -10.84
C LYS A 189 -3.89 26.09 -10.93
N ARG A 190 -4.40 26.57 -9.79
CA ARG A 190 -5.27 27.76 -9.69
C ARG A 190 -4.72 28.70 -8.62
N GLY A 191 -5.03 29.99 -8.78
CA GLY A 191 -4.80 30.98 -7.72
C GLY A 191 -5.64 30.64 -6.49
N ILE A 192 -5.06 30.91 -5.31
CA ILE A 192 -5.67 30.64 -4.00
C ILE A 192 -5.77 31.97 -3.27
N ASP A 193 -6.89 32.21 -2.61
CA ASP A 193 -7.04 33.34 -1.71
C ASP A 193 -6.50 32.97 -0.33
N LEU A 194 -5.59 33.79 0.18
CA LEU A 194 -4.92 33.60 1.47
C LEU A 194 -5.55 34.45 2.57
N LEU A 195 -6.55 35.27 2.26
CA LEU A 195 -7.24 36.07 3.27
C LEU A 195 -7.91 35.15 4.31
N PRO A 196 -7.83 35.45 5.61
CA PRO A 196 -8.56 34.71 6.63
C PRO A 196 -10.06 34.75 6.39
N ASP A 197 -10.76 33.63 6.56
CA ASP A 197 -12.22 33.66 6.61
C ASP A 197 -12.65 34.36 7.90
N GLU A 198 -13.43 35.44 7.76
CA GLU A 198 -14.00 36.20 8.89
C GLU A 198 -14.81 35.32 9.87
N ALA A 199 -15.18 34.10 9.47
CA ALA A 199 -16.07 33.21 10.21
C ALA A 199 -15.38 32.12 11.06
N LEU A 200 -14.05 31.94 10.98
CA LEU A 200 -13.34 30.84 11.66
C LEU A 200 -12.45 31.34 12.81
N HIS A 201 -13.07 31.92 13.84
CA HIS A 201 -12.45 31.99 15.16
C HIS A 201 -12.36 30.58 15.76
N VAL A 202 -11.29 29.85 15.44
CA VAL A 202 -10.98 28.60 16.12
C VAL A 202 -10.59 28.95 17.56
N LYS A 203 -11.49 28.67 18.51
CA LYS A 203 -11.16 28.69 19.94
C LYS A 203 -10.09 27.64 20.18
N LEU A 204 -8.88 28.10 20.53
CA LEU A 204 -7.83 27.25 21.09
C LEU A 204 -8.42 26.48 22.28
N VAL A 205 -8.42 25.15 22.21
CA VAL A 205 -8.75 24.30 23.36
C VAL A 205 -7.55 24.33 24.29
N SER A 206 -7.48 25.37 25.11
CA SER A 206 -6.63 25.43 26.29
C SER A 206 -7.51 25.69 27.49
N ASP A 207 -8.10 24.62 28.03
CA ASP A 207 -8.39 24.54 29.45
C ASP A 207 -8.35 23.07 29.86
N THR A 208 -7.17 22.67 30.35
CA THR A 208 -7.06 21.49 31.20
C THR A 208 -7.82 21.85 32.49
N PRO A 209 -8.84 21.09 32.94
CA PRO A 209 -9.48 21.39 34.21
C PRO A 209 -8.44 21.21 35.33
N SER A 210 -8.12 22.32 35.97
CA SER A 210 -7.25 22.41 37.13
C SER A 210 -7.79 21.53 38.26
N SER A 211 -6.88 20.82 38.90
CA SER A 211 -7.10 20.01 40.09
C SER A 211 -7.76 20.80 41.21
N THR A 212 -8.94 20.37 41.66
CA THR A 212 -9.59 20.86 42.88
C THR A 212 -8.87 20.31 44.12
N PRO A 213 -8.47 21.13 45.10
CA PRO A 213 -7.98 20.63 46.38
C PRO A 213 -9.17 20.15 47.25
N ILE A 214 -9.06 18.94 47.78
CA ILE A 214 -10.00 18.37 48.75
C ILE A 214 -9.74 19.07 50.10
N HIS A 215 -10.66 19.94 50.53
CA HIS A 215 -10.74 20.36 51.92
C HIS A 215 -11.38 19.23 52.73
N SER A 216 -10.60 18.61 53.62
CA SER A 216 -11.12 17.75 54.68
C SER A 216 -11.47 18.60 55.90
N GLU A 217 -12.74 19.00 56.02
CA GLU A 217 -13.30 19.45 57.30
C GLU A 217 -13.61 18.22 58.15
N GLY A 218 -12.98 18.14 59.32
CA GLY A 218 -13.39 17.25 60.41
C GLY A 218 -14.22 18.04 61.42
N SER A 219 -15.39 17.51 61.79
CA SER A 219 -16.10 17.80 63.04
C SER A 219 -17.42 17.03 63.09
N LEU A 220 -17.45 15.92 63.83
CA LEU A 220 -18.46 15.54 64.83
C LEU A 220 -18.00 14.27 65.56
#